data_AF-A0AAV3YSL6-F1
#
_entry.id   AF-A0AAV3YSL6-F1
#
_cell.length_a   1.000
_cell.length_b   1.000
_cell.length_c   1.000
_cell.angle_alpha   90.00
_cell.angle_beta   90.00
_cell.angle_gamma   90.00
#
_symmetry.space_group_name_H-M   'P 1'
#
loop_
_entity.id
_entity.type
_entity.pdbx_description
1 polymer ?
#
loop_
_entity_poly.entity_id
_entity_poly.type
_entity_poly.pdbx_seq_one_letter_code
_entity_poly.pdbx_strand_id
1 'polypeptide(L)'
;MTTDMAKFFEYMKFIGNLKKIERTGWVRHGVKHPESVAEHMYRMAMISFALPSDSGLDKDRCIKIALVHDVAESIIGDLTPSCGVSKADKSKMEESATNHIASFLPGHGATEVLQLWKEYEHQSSPEAKFVKDLDKFEMIFQALEYEKAEGRAGDLEEFFIHTKEKHKFSSIIVKGWADEVISVRGSVRDTDWTAGILDAKKTFAPSLPSSPSSSDTVPKVQSEEPSSAKKMKVDAGGDSSLL
;
A
#
# COMPACT_ATOMS: atom_id res chain seq x y z
N MET A 1 8.52 4.25 -30.06
CA MET A 1 7.14 4.01 -29.58
C MET A 1 6.95 2.61 -28.99
N THR A 2 7.07 1.51 -29.73
CA THR A 2 6.90 0.15 -29.15
C THR A 2 7.95 -0.21 -28.09
N THR A 3 9.22 0.14 -28.33
CA THR A 3 10.32 -0.06 -27.37
C THR A 3 10.16 0.78 -26.09
N ASP A 4 9.60 1.99 -26.21
CA ASP A 4 9.39 2.89 -25.06
C ASP A 4 8.28 2.38 -24.14
N MET A 5 7.22 1.81 -24.72
CA MET A 5 6.13 1.17 -23.96
C MET A 5 6.62 -0.10 -23.24
N ALA A 6 7.41 -0.94 -23.91
CA ALA A 6 7.98 -2.13 -23.28
C ALA A 6 8.83 -1.78 -22.06
N LYS A 7 9.70 -0.76 -22.16
CA LYS A 7 10.49 -0.27 -21.03
C LYS A 7 9.61 0.28 -19.90
N PHE A 8 8.60 1.08 -20.23
CA PHE A 8 7.69 1.60 -19.21
C PHE A 8 6.93 0.47 -18.49
N PHE A 9 6.59 -0.61 -19.19
CA PHE A 9 5.96 -1.78 -18.57
C PHE A 9 6.91 -2.50 -17.61
N GLU A 10 8.21 -2.59 -17.93
CA GLU A 10 9.21 -3.09 -16.98
C GLU A 10 9.31 -2.21 -15.73
N TYR A 11 9.36 -0.89 -15.90
CA TYR A 11 9.29 0.05 -14.77
C TYR A 11 8.05 -0.21 -13.89
N MET A 12 6.87 -0.32 -14.50
CA MET A 12 5.63 -0.61 -13.78
C MET A 12 5.64 -1.96 -13.05
N LYS A 13 6.36 -2.97 -13.55
CA LYS A 13 6.51 -4.26 -12.84
C LYS A 13 7.28 -4.08 -11.55
N PHE A 14 8.36 -3.30 -11.53
CA PHE A 14 9.10 -3.00 -10.31
C PHE A 14 8.24 -2.23 -9.30
N ILE A 15 7.56 -1.17 -9.74
CA ILE A 15 6.64 -0.42 -8.86
C ILE A 15 5.51 -1.32 -8.34
N GLY A 16 4.97 -2.19 -9.19
CA GLY A 16 3.95 -3.16 -8.80
C GLY A 16 4.44 -4.22 -7.82
N ASN A 17 5.74 -4.54 -7.83
CA ASN A 17 6.32 -5.54 -6.93
C ASN A 17 6.32 -5.07 -5.48
N LEU A 18 6.43 -3.76 -5.23
CA LEU A 18 6.40 -3.17 -3.88
C LEU A 18 5.12 -3.51 -3.10
N LYS A 19 4.01 -3.79 -3.81
CA LYS A 19 2.73 -4.23 -3.21
C LYS A 19 2.80 -5.62 -2.57
N LYS A 20 3.85 -6.39 -2.90
CA LYS A 20 4.04 -7.78 -2.46
C LYS A 20 5.17 -7.92 -1.46
N ILE A 21 5.96 -6.87 -1.27
CA ILE A 21 7.05 -6.85 -0.30
C ILE A 21 6.44 -6.39 1.02
N GLU A 22 6.19 -7.33 1.91
CA GLU A 22 5.82 -7.04 3.30
C GLU A 22 7.00 -6.38 4.01
N ARG A 23 6.71 -5.39 4.86
CA ARG A 23 7.73 -4.74 5.69
C ARG A 23 8.31 -5.75 6.68
N THR A 24 9.59 -6.07 6.52
CA THR A 24 10.34 -7.12 7.21
C THR A 24 10.31 -6.96 8.73
N GLY A 25 10.27 -5.73 9.23
CA GLY A 25 10.12 -5.44 10.66
C GLY A 25 8.90 -6.12 11.27
N TRP A 26 7.74 -5.98 10.63
CA TRP A 26 6.46 -6.53 11.10
C TRP A 26 6.40 -8.05 10.96
N VAL A 27 6.90 -8.59 9.84
CA VAL A 27 7.00 -10.03 9.59
C VAL A 27 7.78 -10.72 10.72
N ARG A 28 8.91 -10.14 11.12
CA ARG A 28 9.76 -10.66 12.20
C ARG A 28 9.07 -10.65 13.58
N HIS A 29 8.10 -9.76 13.79
CA HIS A 29 7.32 -9.66 15.02
C HIS A 29 6.03 -10.49 14.97
N GLY A 30 5.81 -11.26 13.90
CA GLY A 30 4.62 -12.09 13.75
C GLY A 30 3.33 -11.27 13.73
N VAL A 31 3.36 -10.07 13.14
CA VAL A 31 2.15 -9.34 12.74
C VAL A 31 1.42 -10.18 11.69
N LYS A 32 0.09 -10.34 11.81
CA LYS A 32 -0.65 -11.32 10.98
C LYS A 32 -0.79 -10.88 9.53
N HIS A 33 -1.02 -9.59 9.32
CA HIS A 33 -1.16 -8.97 7.99
C HIS A 33 -0.28 -7.71 7.93
N PRO A 34 1.04 -7.89 7.79
CA PRO A 34 1.96 -6.78 7.61
C PRO A 34 1.58 -5.92 6.41
N GLU A 35 1.75 -4.61 6.54
CA GLU A 35 1.69 -3.72 5.41
C GLU A 35 2.82 -4.04 4.42
N SER A 36 2.56 -3.72 3.17
CA SER A 36 3.56 -3.69 2.11
C SER A 36 4.36 -2.39 2.12
N VAL A 37 5.54 -2.41 1.50
CA VAL A 37 6.36 -1.20 1.28
C VAL A 37 5.58 -0.12 0.51
N ALA A 38 4.70 -0.54 -0.41
CA ALA A 38 3.83 0.39 -1.12
C ALA A 38 2.80 1.10 -0.21
N GLU A 39 2.24 0.40 0.78
CA GLU A 39 1.28 0.98 1.75
C GLU A 39 1.96 1.99 2.67
N HIS A 40 3.16 1.65 3.16
CA HIS A 40 4.04 2.55 3.93
C HIS A 40 4.30 3.86 3.16
N MET A 41 4.84 3.76 1.94
CA MET A 41 5.13 4.95 1.11
C MET A 41 3.87 5.75 0.75
N TYR A 42 2.73 5.07 0.54
CA TYR A 42 1.46 5.75 0.28
C TYR A 42 1.04 6.61 1.46
N ARG A 43 1.07 6.09 2.69
CA ARG A 43 0.67 6.87 3.86
C ARG A 43 1.63 8.03 4.11
N MET A 44 2.93 7.85 3.91
CA MET A 44 3.90 8.95 3.95
C MET A 44 3.61 10.04 2.91
N ALA A 45 3.27 9.65 1.67
CA ALA A 45 2.90 10.61 0.63
C ALA A 45 1.63 11.38 1.00
N MET A 46 0.63 10.71 1.60
CA MET A 46 -0.61 11.35 2.07
C MET A 46 -0.36 12.32 3.23
N ILE A 47 0.51 11.98 4.18
CA ILE A 47 0.89 12.89 5.28
C ILE A 47 1.63 14.11 4.70
N SER A 48 2.56 13.89 3.76
CA SER A 48 3.26 14.98 3.06
C SER A 48 2.27 15.88 2.29
N PHE A 49 1.27 15.30 1.63
CA PHE A 49 0.23 16.04 0.92
C PHE A 49 -0.64 16.91 1.84
N ALA A 50 -0.81 16.51 3.10
CA ALA A 50 -1.56 17.25 4.10
C ALA A 50 -0.75 18.38 4.78
N LEU A 51 0.52 18.57 4.41
CA LEU A 51 1.34 19.66 4.96
C LEU A 51 0.69 21.02 4.71
N PRO A 52 0.67 21.91 5.72
CA PRO A 52 0.14 23.24 5.56
C PRO A 52 1.07 24.08 4.67
N SER A 53 0.50 25.06 3.98
CA SER A 53 1.22 25.91 3.02
C SER A 53 2.31 26.77 3.68
N ASP A 54 2.24 27.01 4.98
CA ASP A 54 3.20 27.78 5.78
C ASP A 54 4.27 26.91 6.46
N SER A 55 4.34 25.61 6.14
CA SER A 55 5.36 24.69 6.66
C SER A 55 6.80 25.05 6.28
N GLY A 56 6.99 25.88 5.25
CA GLY A 56 8.31 26.25 4.72
C GLY A 56 9.01 25.14 3.94
N LEU A 57 8.30 24.05 3.62
CA LEU A 57 8.77 22.93 2.81
C LEU A 57 8.11 22.93 1.43
N ASP A 58 8.84 22.47 0.41
CA ASP A 58 8.22 22.12 -0.88
C ASP A 58 7.42 20.82 -0.73
N LYS A 59 6.10 20.97 -0.65
CA LYS A 59 5.16 19.87 -0.48
C LYS A 59 5.24 18.85 -1.61
N ASP A 60 5.31 19.31 -2.86
CA ASP A 60 5.33 18.42 -4.02
C ASP A 60 6.65 17.63 -4.04
N ARG A 61 7.75 18.26 -3.61
CA ARG A 61 9.02 17.58 -3.43
C ARG A 61 8.96 16.53 -2.31
N CYS A 62 8.39 16.85 -1.14
CA CYS A 62 8.18 15.87 -0.05
C CYS A 62 7.39 14.64 -0.52
N ILE A 63 6.27 14.85 -1.24
CA ILE A 63 5.46 13.75 -1.80
C ILE A 63 6.30 12.90 -2.74
N LYS A 64 7.03 13.52 -3.66
CA LYS A 64 7.88 12.81 -4.62
C LYS A 64 8.99 12.01 -3.94
N ILE A 65 9.65 12.57 -2.91
CA ILE A 65 10.67 11.86 -2.14
C ILE A 65 10.04 10.63 -1.45
N ALA A 66 8.91 10.82 -0.76
CA ALA A 66 8.20 9.74 -0.08
C ALA A 66 7.84 8.57 -1.02
N LEU A 67 7.42 8.87 -2.25
CA LEU A 67 7.06 7.86 -3.26
C LEU A 67 8.23 7.08 -3.86
N VAL A 68 9.47 7.55 -3.72
CA VAL A 68 10.65 6.93 -4.38
C VAL A 68 11.70 6.42 -3.41
N HIS A 69 11.66 6.81 -2.14
CA HIS A 69 12.77 6.56 -1.22
C HIS A 69 13.09 5.08 -1.03
N ASP A 70 12.06 4.22 -0.96
CA ASP A 70 12.19 2.76 -0.83
C ASP A 70 11.97 2.01 -2.17
N VAL A 71 12.07 2.70 -3.32
CA VAL A 71 11.83 2.06 -4.64
C VAL A 71 12.80 0.90 -4.92
N ALA A 72 14.02 0.97 -4.38
CA ALA A 72 15.04 -0.06 -4.49
C ALA A 72 14.60 -1.41 -3.88
N GLU A 73 13.72 -1.39 -2.87
CA GLU A 73 13.23 -2.58 -2.18
C GLU A 73 12.41 -3.49 -3.10
N SER A 74 11.90 -2.96 -4.21
CA SER A 74 11.27 -3.76 -5.27
C SER A 74 12.19 -4.82 -5.87
N ILE A 75 13.51 -4.67 -5.74
CA ILE A 75 14.53 -5.62 -6.21
C ILE A 75 15.21 -6.33 -5.05
N ILE A 76 15.66 -5.59 -4.03
CA ILE A 76 16.53 -6.12 -2.98
C ILE A 76 15.77 -6.57 -1.72
N GLY A 77 14.46 -6.33 -1.66
CA GLY A 77 13.61 -6.52 -0.48
C GLY A 77 13.79 -5.43 0.58
N ASP A 78 12.92 -5.44 1.59
CA ASP A 78 13.04 -4.55 2.76
C ASP A 78 14.17 -5.04 3.68
N LEU A 79 15.35 -4.44 3.51
CA LEU A 79 16.55 -4.76 4.30
C LEU A 79 16.55 -3.99 5.62
N THR A 80 16.39 -4.74 6.72
CA THR A 80 16.42 -4.24 8.10
C THR A 80 17.78 -4.50 8.77
N PRO A 81 18.09 -3.85 9.91
CA PRO A 81 19.36 -4.07 10.62
C PRO A 81 19.64 -5.54 10.99
N SER A 82 18.59 -6.37 11.15
CA SER A 82 18.74 -7.80 11.44
C SER A 82 19.21 -8.65 10.27
N CYS A 83 19.18 -8.12 9.04
CA CYS A 83 19.61 -8.86 7.84
C CYS A 83 21.14 -9.00 7.76
N GLY A 84 21.91 -8.38 8.66
CA GLY A 84 23.37 -8.50 8.70
C GLY A 84 24.10 -7.77 7.57
N VAL A 85 23.39 -6.96 6.78
CA VAL A 85 23.97 -6.13 5.71
C VAL A 85 24.50 -4.83 6.31
N SER A 86 25.75 -4.48 6.02
CA SER A 86 26.33 -3.22 6.50
C SER A 86 25.60 -2.02 5.86
N LYS A 87 25.59 -0.86 6.54
CA LYS A 87 24.99 0.36 5.98
C LYS A 87 25.60 0.73 4.62
N ALA A 88 26.92 0.56 4.48
CA ALA A 88 27.63 0.88 3.23
C ALA A 88 27.25 -0.07 2.09
N ASP A 89 27.06 -1.35 2.38
CA ASP A 89 26.65 -2.33 1.36
C ASP A 89 25.17 -2.18 1.01
N LYS A 90 24.30 -1.91 2.00
CA LYS A 90 22.89 -1.58 1.77
C LYS A 90 22.77 -0.39 0.81
N SER A 91 23.46 0.72 1.10
CA SER A 91 23.45 1.92 0.27
C SER A 91 23.90 1.65 -1.18
N LYS A 92 24.97 0.85 -1.37
CA LYS A 92 25.43 0.45 -2.72
C LYS A 92 24.41 -0.42 -3.46
N MET A 93 23.78 -1.36 -2.76
CA MET A 93 22.74 -2.23 -3.32
C MET A 93 21.53 -1.41 -3.74
N GLU A 94 21.09 -0.47 -2.90
CA GLU A 94 19.97 0.43 -3.19
C GLU A 94 20.27 1.39 -4.33
N GLU A 95 21.49 1.95 -4.40
CA GLU A 95 21.91 2.79 -5.52
C GLU A 95 21.90 1.98 -6.82
N SER A 96 22.43 0.76 -6.82
CA SER A 96 22.43 -0.13 -7.99
C SER A 96 21.01 -0.48 -8.44
N ALA A 97 20.14 -0.87 -7.51
CA ALA A 97 18.74 -1.19 -7.79
C ALA A 97 17.98 0.02 -8.34
N THR A 98 18.14 1.20 -7.73
CA THR A 98 17.48 2.43 -8.19
C THR A 98 17.96 2.84 -9.57
N ASN A 99 19.27 2.75 -9.85
CA ASN A 99 19.81 2.97 -11.20
C ASN A 99 19.21 2.01 -12.23
N HIS A 100 19.06 0.74 -11.87
CA HIS A 100 18.43 -0.25 -12.75
C HIS A 100 16.97 0.12 -13.04
N ILE A 101 16.17 0.44 -12.02
CA ILE A 101 14.76 0.83 -12.17
C ILE A 101 14.63 2.11 -13.00
N ALA A 102 15.46 3.12 -12.73
CA ALA A 102 15.46 4.38 -13.46
C ALA A 102 15.85 4.21 -14.94
N SER A 103 16.65 3.20 -15.30
CA SER A 103 17.06 2.93 -16.69
C SER A 103 15.88 2.59 -17.64
N PHE A 104 14.74 2.22 -17.08
CA PHE A 104 13.50 1.96 -17.81
C PHE A 104 12.66 3.22 -18.08
N LEU A 105 13.00 4.35 -17.47
CA LEU A 105 12.34 5.64 -17.69
C LEU A 105 13.07 6.47 -18.75
N PRO A 106 12.36 7.30 -19.52
CA PRO A 106 12.98 8.23 -20.47
C PRO A 106 13.57 9.44 -19.76
N GLY A 107 14.77 9.86 -20.17
CA GLY A 107 15.39 11.16 -19.91
C GLY A 107 15.10 11.75 -18.52
N HIS A 108 14.25 12.77 -18.49
CA HIS A 108 13.90 13.52 -17.28
C HIS A 108 13.38 12.63 -16.14
N GLY A 109 12.52 11.64 -16.43
CA GLY A 109 11.94 10.78 -15.39
C GLY A 109 13.00 9.94 -14.68
N ALA A 110 13.96 9.39 -15.44
CA ALA A 110 15.09 8.65 -14.87
C ALA A 110 15.95 9.54 -13.97
N THR A 111 16.27 10.75 -14.44
CA THR A 111 17.05 11.72 -13.67
C THR A 111 16.34 12.16 -12.39
N GLU A 112 15.04 12.44 -12.47
CA GLU A 112 14.26 12.90 -11.32
C GLU A 112 14.19 11.84 -10.21
N VAL A 113 13.91 10.57 -10.56
CA VAL A 113 13.88 9.46 -9.59
C VAL A 113 15.23 9.31 -8.89
N LEU A 114 16.33 9.33 -9.65
CA LEU A 114 17.68 9.18 -9.08
C LEU A 114 18.06 10.36 -8.19
N GLN A 115 17.71 11.58 -8.58
CA GLN A 115 17.99 12.77 -7.78
C GLN A 115 17.20 12.77 -6.47
N LEU A 116 15.91 12.44 -6.52
CA LEU A 116 15.06 12.34 -5.33
C LEU A 116 15.56 11.24 -4.38
N TRP A 117 15.89 10.06 -4.90
CA TRP A 117 16.43 8.97 -4.09
C TRP A 117 17.77 9.37 -3.44
N LYS A 118 18.68 9.99 -4.20
CA LYS A 118 19.96 10.49 -3.66
C LYS A 118 19.77 11.60 -2.65
N GLU A 119 18.80 12.48 -2.85
CA GLU A 119 18.47 13.56 -1.90
C GLU A 119 18.02 12.98 -0.56
N TYR A 120 17.19 11.95 -0.58
CA TYR A 120 16.80 11.19 0.60
C TYR A 120 17.99 10.49 1.25
N GLU A 121 18.75 9.70 0.50
CA GLU A 121 19.87 8.91 1.03
C GLU A 121 20.93 9.79 1.71
N HIS A 122 21.24 10.95 1.11
CA HIS A 122 22.22 11.90 1.66
C HIS A 122 21.62 12.90 2.65
N GLN A 123 20.29 12.93 2.82
CA GLN A 123 19.59 13.88 3.69
C GLN A 123 19.99 15.34 3.39
N SER A 124 20.09 15.68 2.09
CA SER A 124 20.73 16.91 1.62
C SER A 124 19.81 18.14 1.59
N SER A 125 18.50 17.96 1.77
CA SER A 125 17.50 19.03 1.79
C SER A 125 16.64 19.03 3.06
N PRO A 126 15.95 20.15 3.39
CA PRO A 126 14.91 20.15 4.41
C PRO A 126 13.81 19.12 4.16
N GLU A 127 13.41 18.94 2.90
CA GLU A 127 12.38 17.99 2.48
C GLU A 127 12.82 16.54 2.73
N ALA A 128 14.05 16.17 2.38
CA ALA A 128 14.58 14.83 2.63
C ALA A 128 14.69 14.52 4.14
N LYS A 129 15.09 15.52 4.94
CA LYS A 129 15.14 15.40 6.41
C LYS A 129 13.75 15.24 7.01
N PHE A 130 12.80 16.02 6.53
CA PHE A 130 11.39 15.90 6.91
C PHE A 130 10.85 14.50 6.56
N VAL A 131 11.06 14.02 5.34
CA VAL A 131 10.58 12.69 4.92
C VAL A 131 11.26 11.57 5.70
N LYS A 132 12.52 11.73 6.12
CA LYS A 132 13.19 10.74 6.97
C LYS A 132 12.66 10.70 8.40
N ASP A 133 12.22 11.84 8.90
CA ASP A 133 11.50 11.90 10.17
C ASP A 133 10.09 11.30 10.02
N LEU A 134 9.45 11.53 8.88
CA LEU A 134 8.16 10.95 8.56
C LEU A 134 8.20 9.42 8.46
N ASP A 135 9.24 8.84 7.84
CA ASP A 135 9.50 7.40 7.78
C ASP A 135 9.47 6.76 9.19
N LYS A 136 10.20 7.37 10.14
CA LYS A 136 10.20 6.91 11.55
C LYS A 136 8.86 7.10 12.24
N PHE A 137 8.20 8.24 12.02
CA PHE A 137 6.90 8.54 12.61
C PHE A 137 5.83 7.56 12.13
N GLU A 138 5.78 7.33 10.83
CA GLU A 138 4.82 6.44 10.19
C GLU A 138 4.99 5.01 10.74
N MET A 139 6.25 4.55 10.88
CA MET A 139 6.56 3.27 11.50
C MET A 139 6.04 3.13 12.94
N ILE A 140 6.25 4.12 13.81
CA ILE A 140 5.74 4.03 15.20
C ILE A 140 4.22 4.20 15.29
N PHE A 141 3.62 4.92 14.36
CA PHE A 141 2.17 5.03 14.25
C PHE A 141 1.56 3.68 13.84
N GLN A 142 2.16 3.02 12.85
CA GLN A 142 1.77 1.67 12.44
C GLN A 142 1.94 0.64 13.57
N ALA A 143 3.03 0.74 14.33
CA ALA A 143 3.25 -0.13 15.49
C ALA A 143 2.13 0.02 16.53
N LEU A 144 1.72 1.27 16.84
CA LEU A 144 0.58 1.52 17.73
C LEU A 144 -0.72 0.89 17.19
N GLU A 145 -0.98 1.03 15.89
CA GLU A 145 -2.16 0.43 15.26
C GLU A 145 -2.15 -1.10 15.38
N TYR A 146 -1.03 -1.76 15.12
CA TYR A 146 -0.92 -3.21 15.28
C TYR A 146 -1.07 -3.67 16.73
N GLU A 147 -0.46 -2.96 17.68
CA GLU A 147 -0.62 -3.26 19.10
C GLU A 147 -2.08 -3.20 19.54
N LYS A 148 -2.82 -2.16 19.09
CA LYS A 148 -4.24 -1.98 19.39
C LYS A 148 -5.11 -3.01 18.68
N ALA A 149 -4.90 -3.24 17.38
CA ALA A 149 -5.75 -4.12 16.57
C ALA A 149 -5.60 -5.61 16.94
N GLU A 150 -4.39 -6.03 17.33
CA GLU A 150 -4.10 -7.44 17.64
C GLU A 150 -4.12 -7.74 19.15
N GLY A 151 -4.41 -6.74 20.00
CA GLY A 151 -4.46 -6.91 21.45
C GLY A 151 -3.10 -7.24 22.06
N ARG A 152 -2.02 -6.70 21.48
CA ARG A 152 -0.62 -7.01 21.82
C ARG A 152 0.12 -5.80 22.39
N ALA A 153 -0.53 -5.12 23.33
CA ALA A 153 -0.03 -3.88 23.91
C ALA A 153 1.36 -4.05 24.51
N GLY A 154 2.33 -3.27 24.04
CA GLY A 154 3.71 -3.33 24.51
C GLY A 154 4.64 -4.21 23.68
N ASP A 155 4.12 -5.12 22.85
CA ASP A 155 4.93 -6.14 22.15
C ASP A 155 5.86 -5.55 21.08
N LEU A 156 5.55 -4.36 20.54
CA LEU A 156 6.32 -3.70 19.50
C LEU A 156 7.22 -2.58 20.06
N GLU A 157 7.61 -2.66 21.33
CA GLU A 157 8.44 -1.66 22.02
C GLU A 157 9.75 -1.32 21.30
N GLU A 158 10.37 -2.28 20.60
CA GLU A 158 11.62 -2.03 19.88
C GLU A 158 11.49 -0.93 18.82
N PHE A 159 10.33 -0.79 18.18
CA PHE A 159 10.09 0.28 17.19
C PHE A 159 10.07 1.66 17.85
N PHE A 160 9.68 1.74 19.12
CA PHE A 160 9.63 2.98 19.90
C PHE A 160 10.96 3.33 20.57
N ILE A 161 11.75 2.35 21.01
CA ILE A 161 13.06 2.61 21.65
C ILE A 161 13.96 3.45 20.74
N HIS A 162 14.01 3.09 19.45
CA HIS A 162 14.87 3.76 18.48
C HIS A 162 14.43 5.20 18.13
N THR A 163 13.21 5.60 18.52
CA THR A 163 12.65 6.94 18.27
C THR A 163 12.61 7.83 19.53
N LYS A 164 12.79 7.26 20.74
CA LYS A 164 12.74 7.98 22.03
C LYS A 164 13.93 8.90 22.33
N GLU A 165 15.05 8.78 21.62
CA GLU A 165 16.21 9.66 21.84
C GLU A 165 15.97 11.08 21.30
N LYS A 166 16.35 12.09 22.11
CA LYS A 166 16.05 13.53 21.93
C LYS A 166 16.49 14.15 20.58
N HIS A 167 17.28 13.43 19.78
CA HIS A 167 17.89 13.87 18.53
C HIS A 167 17.50 13.03 17.29
N LYS A 168 16.50 12.14 17.40
CA LYS A 168 16.12 11.27 16.27
C LYS A 168 15.21 11.97 15.26
N PHE A 169 14.43 12.96 15.70
CA PHE A 169 13.62 13.81 14.85
C PHE A 169 14.27 15.19 14.73
N SER A 170 14.55 15.61 13.51
CA SER A 170 15.03 16.94 13.15
C SER A 170 13.90 17.96 13.00
N SER A 171 12.72 17.53 12.55
CA SER A 171 11.51 18.33 12.44
C SER A 171 10.80 18.45 13.78
N ILE A 172 10.59 19.68 14.24
CA ILE A 172 9.86 19.98 15.48
C ILE A 172 8.42 19.48 15.40
N ILE A 173 7.79 19.61 14.23
CA ILE A 173 6.39 19.20 14.02
C ILE A 173 6.27 17.68 14.12
N VAL A 174 7.12 16.94 13.41
CA VAL A 174 7.09 15.46 13.41
C VAL A 174 7.44 14.92 14.79
N LYS A 175 8.37 15.55 15.50
CA LYS A 175 8.68 15.21 16.89
C LYS A 175 7.45 15.34 17.79
N GLY A 176 6.70 16.44 17.67
CA GLY A 176 5.46 16.63 18.43
C GLY A 176 4.41 15.54 18.14
N TRP A 177 4.30 15.11 16.89
CA TRP A 177 3.42 13.98 16.53
C TRP A 177 3.89 12.66 17.12
N ALA A 178 5.20 12.39 17.08
CA ALA A 178 5.78 11.19 17.69
C ALA A 178 5.59 11.16 19.21
N ASP A 179 5.78 12.29 19.89
CA ASP A 179 5.55 12.44 21.33
C ASP A 179 4.08 12.14 21.69
N GLU A 180 3.13 12.60 20.86
CA GLU A 180 1.69 12.29 21.04
C GLU A 180 1.40 10.80 20.85
N VAL A 181 1.97 10.14 19.83
CA VAL A 181 1.82 8.68 19.62
C VAL A 181 2.32 7.91 20.84
N ILE A 182 3.48 8.28 21.37
CA ILE A 182 4.06 7.65 22.56
C ILE A 182 3.17 7.88 23.79
N SER A 183 2.64 9.10 23.96
CA SER A 183 1.70 9.46 25.03
C SER A 183 0.43 8.61 24.97
N VAL A 184 -0.19 8.53 23.79
CA VAL A 184 -1.40 7.73 23.55
C VAL A 184 -1.14 6.25 23.86
N ARG A 185 -0.02 5.71 23.37
CA ARG A 185 0.37 4.31 23.60
C ARG A 185 0.48 3.98 25.09
N GLY A 186 1.07 4.87 25.89
CA GLY A 186 1.24 4.69 27.34
C GLY A 186 -0.03 4.93 28.17
N SER A 187 -1.10 5.46 27.57
CA SER A 187 -2.33 5.78 28.29
C SER A 187 -3.26 4.57 28.42
N VAL A 188 -3.94 4.44 29.56
CA VAL A 188 -5.04 3.46 29.78
C VAL A 188 -6.32 3.89 29.06
N ARG A 189 -6.27 4.90 28.18
CA ARG A 189 -7.44 5.30 27.41
C ARG A 189 -7.77 4.13 26.49
N ASP A 190 -8.81 3.40 26.85
CA ASP A 190 -9.48 2.43 26.00
C ASP A 190 -10.21 3.22 24.90
N THR A 191 -9.41 3.70 23.96
CA THR A 191 -9.90 4.23 22.71
C THR A 191 -9.94 3.04 21.79
N ASP A 192 -11.15 2.60 21.42
CA ASP A 192 -11.33 1.85 20.19
C ASP A 192 -10.77 2.74 19.08
N TRP A 193 -9.51 2.52 18.75
CA TRP A 193 -8.71 3.32 17.82
C TRP A 193 -9.36 3.36 16.43
N THR A 194 -10.20 2.37 16.14
CA THR A 194 -10.96 2.26 14.90
C THR A 194 -12.37 2.83 14.99
N ALA A 195 -12.84 3.28 16.16
CA ALA A 195 -14.22 3.76 16.35
C ALA A 195 -14.61 4.85 15.36
N GLY A 196 -13.72 5.82 15.12
CA GLY A 196 -13.95 6.88 14.13
C GLY A 196 -14.10 6.33 12.71
N ILE A 197 -13.32 5.30 12.35
CA ILE A 197 -13.42 4.62 11.05
C ILE A 197 -14.72 3.81 10.98
N LEU A 198 -15.09 3.10 12.04
CA LEU A 198 -16.31 2.29 12.11
C LEU A 198 -17.56 3.16 12.02
N ASP A 199 -17.57 4.30 12.71
CA ASP A 199 -18.68 5.25 12.67
C ASP A 199 -18.78 5.94 11.31
N ALA A 200 -17.65 6.28 10.68
CA ALA A 200 -17.64 6.73 9.29
C ALA A 200 -18.19 5.65 8.34
N LYS A 201 -17.75 4.39 8.49
CA LYS A 201 -18.27 3.27 7.70
C LYS A 201 -19.77 3.08 7.84
N LYS A 202 -20.33 3.21 9.05
CA LYS A 202 -21.79 3.16 9.26
C LYS A 202 -22.49 4.33 8.58
N THR A 203 -21.91 5.52 8.67
CA THR A 203 -22.47 6.76 8.10
C THR A 203 -22.52 6.72 6.57
N PHE A 204 -21.50 6.14 5.94
CA PHE A 204 -21.33 6.13 4.48
C PHE A 204 -21.51 4.75 3.84
N ALA A 205 -22.02 3.75 4.58
CA ALA A 205 -22.31 2.45 4.01
C ALA A 205 -23.37 2.59 2.89
N PRO A 206 -23.14 2.00 1.69
CA PRO A 206 -24.15 2.04 0.65
C PRO A 206 -25.43 1.38 1.17
N SER A 207 -26.57 2.06 1.03
CA SER A 207 -27.88 1.47 1.23
C SER A 207 -28.10 0.45 0.13
N LEU A 208 -27.68 -0.80 0.36
CA LEU A 208 -27.96 -1.88 -0.58
C LEU A 208 -29.49 -2.02 -0.70
N PRO A 209 -30.06 -2.01 -1.91
CA PRO A 209 -31.47 -2.33 -2.07
C PRO A 209 -31.70 -3.73 -1.53
N SER A 210 -32.69 -3.90 -0.65
CA SER A 210 -33.12 -5.20 -0.17
C SER A 210 -33.41 -6.09 -1.39
N SER A 211 -32.72 -7.22 -1.48
CA SER A 211 -33.02 -8.26 -2.47
C SER A 211 -34.54 -8.47 -2.51
N PRO A 212 -35.19 -8.50 -3.69
CA PRO A 212 -36.61 -8.80 -3.74
C PRO A 212 -36.83 -10.18 -3.11
N SER A 213 -37.73 -10.22 -2.12
CA SER A 213 -38.13 -11.45 -1.46
C SER A 213 -38.56 -12.46 -2.52
N SER A 214 -38.00 -13.66 -2.48
CA SER A 214 -38.43 -14.79 -3.29
C SER A 214 -39.84 -15.23 -2.88
N SER A 215 -40.84 -14.47 -3.33
CA SER A 215 -42.26 -14.83 -3.22
C SER A 215 -43.04 -14.54 -4.50
N ASP A 216 -42.35 -14.36 -5.62
CA ASP A 216 -43.00 -14.41 -6.93
C ASP A 216 -43.25 -15.87 -7.29
N THR A 217 -44.45 -16.31 -6.92
CA THR A 217 -45.06 -17.57 -7.36
C THR A 217 -44.93 -17.75 -8.86
N VAL A 218 -44.19 -18.78 -9.27
CA VAL A 218 -44.23 -19.31 -10.64
C VAL A 218 -45.67 -19.72 -10.95
N PRO A 219 -46.32 -19.21 -12.02
CA PRO A 219 -47.63 -19.67 -12.42
C PRO A 219 -47.54 -21.14 -12.86
N LYS A 220 -48.33 -22.01 -12.25
CA LYS A 220 -48.54 -23.39 -12.72
C LYS A 220 -49.09 -23.34 -14.14
N VAL A 221 -48.32 -23.84 -15.10
CA VAL A 221 -48.82 -24.16 -16.45
C VAL A 221 -49.84 -25.29 -16.30
N GLN A 222 -51.10 -25.01 -16.63
CA GLN A 222 -52.13 -26.03 -16.79
C GLN A 222 -51.87 -26.78 -18.10
N SER A 223 -51.78 -28.09 -18.01
CA SER A 223 -51.72 -29.02 -19.13
C SER A 223 -53.11 -29.13 -19.76
N GLU A 224 -53.27 -28.60 -20.96
CA GLU A 224 -54.37 -28.97 -21.86
C GLU A 224 -53.81 -29.91 -22.94
N GLU A 225 -54.24 -31.18 -22.91
CA GLU A 225 -54.20 -32.04 -24.10
C GLU A 225 -55.21 -31.52 -25.13
N PRO A 226 -54.94 -31.72 -26.43
CA PRO A 226 -55.87 -32.63 -27.11
C PRO A 226 -55.26 -33.50 -28.22
N SER A 227 -55.72 -34.76 -28.18
CA SER A 227 -56.45 -35.45 -29.27
C SER A 227 -55.70 -35.93 -30.53
N SER A 228 -56.08 -37.14 -30.92
CA SER A 228 -55.39 -38.05 -31.83
C SER A 228 -55.49 -37.70 -33.33
N ALA A 229 -54.39 -38.03 -34.00
CA ALA A 229 -54.27 -38.70 -35.30
C ALA A 229 -54.86 -38.05 -36.58
N LYS A 230 -53.94 -37.71 -37.50
CA LYS A 230 -54.09 -38.02 -38.92
C LYS A 230 -52.75 -38.46 -39.54
N LYS A 231 -52.73 -39.71 -40.02
CA LYS A 231 -51.70 -40.31 -40.88
C LYS A 231 -51.64 -39.61 -42.25
N MET A 232 -50.42 -39.42 -42.77
CA MET A 232 -49.98 -39.41 -44.19
C MET A 232 -48.62 -38.68 -44.22
N LYS A 233 -47.58 -39.01 -44.97
CA LYS A 233 -47.23 -40.09 -45.89
C LYS A 233 -45.70 -39.96 -46.09
N VAL A 234 -45.05 -41.09 -46.30
CA VAL A 234 -43.64 -41.36 -46.61
C VAL A 234 -42.99 -40.34 -47.56
N ASP A 235 -41.73 -39.94 -47.31
CA ASP A 235 -40.65 -40.08 -48.31
C ASP A 235 -39.23 -39.98 -47.74
N ALA A 236 -38.31 -40.62 -48.46
CA ALA A 236 -36.99 -41.09 -48.03
C ALA A 236 -35.81 -40.15 -48.34
N GLY A 237 -34.64 -40.48 -47.76
CA GLY A 237 -33.32 -39.94 -48.10
C GLY A 237 -32.77 -39.04 -46.99
N GLY A 238 -31.59 -39.20 -46.44
CA GLY A 238 -30.40 -39.89 -46.91
C GLY A 238 -29.20 -39.04 -46.50
N ASP A 239 -28.36 -39.61 -45.64
CA ASP A 239 -26.91 -39.43 -45.55
C ASP A 239 -26.28 -38.08 -45.12
N SER A 240 -25.57 -38.18 -43.99
CA SER A 240 -24.13 -37.87 -43.80
C SER A 240 -23.55 -36.47 -44.08
N SER A 241 -22.73 -36.09 -43.09
CA SER A 241 -21.43 -35.42 -43.18
C SER A 241 -21.35 -33.90 -43.00
N LEU A 242 -20.54 -33.56 -41.98
CA LEU A 242 -19.46 -32.57 -41.99
C LEU A 242 -19.81 -31.11 -42.34
N LEU A 243 -19.81 -30.26 -41.30
CA LEU A 243 -18.75 -29.26 -41.03
C LEU A 243 -18.93 -28.68 -39.61
#